data_AF-A0A561SA60-F1
#
_entry.id   AF-A0A561SA60-F1
#
_cell.length_a   1.000
_cell.length_b   1.000
_cell.length_c   1.000
_cell.angle_alpha   90.00
_cell.angle_beta   90.00
_cell.angle_gamma   90.00
#
_symmetry.space_group_name_H-M   'P 1'
#
loop_
_entity.id
_entity.type
_entity.pdbx_description
1 polymer ?
#
loop_
_entity_poly.entity_id
_entity_poly.type
_entity_poly.pdbx_seq_one_letter_code
_entity_poly.pdbx_strand_id
1 'polypeptide(L)' 'MSGFPPPPTDDPGRALADPLVAQMQRLHNWLAVHRPVDLAAAREGESAVDVALRLMALLPGTEG' A
#
# COMPACT_ATOMS: atom_id res chain seq x y z
N MET A 1 28.03 -8.12 15.34
CA MET A 1 27.76 -8.06 13.89
C MET A 1 26.26 -8.21 13.70
N SER A 2 25.54 -7.11 13.47
CA SER A 2 24.11 -7.16 13.19
C SER A 2 23.95 -7.36 11.69
N GLY A 3 23.72 -8.60 11.26
CA GLY A 3 23.48 -8.93 9.87
C GLY A 3 22.07 -8.51 9.48
N PHE A 4 21.94 -7.88 8.32
CA PHE A 4 20.64 -7.66 7.68
C PHE A 4 19.84 -8.99 7.72
N PRO A 5 18.53 -8.94 8.03
CA PRO A 5 17.72 -10.14 7.97
C PRO A 5 17.87 -10.77 6.58
N PRO A 6 18.00 -12.10 6.49
CA PRO A 6 18.06 -12.75 5.20
C PRO A 6 16.80 -12.36 4.40
N PRO A 7 16.94 -12.14 3.08
CA PRO A 7 15.77 -11.88 2.26
C PRO A 7 14.79 -13.04 2.44
N PRO A 8 13.47 -12.76 2.42
CA PRO A 8 12.47 -13.82 2.51
C PRO A 8 12.75 -14.90 1.46
N THR A 9 12.63 -16.16 1.87
CA THR A 9 12.93 -17.33 1.05
C THR A 9 11.97 -17.50 -0.13
N ASP A 10 10.81 -16.86 -0.06
CA ASP A 10 9.83 -16.86 -1.13
C ASP A 10 10.22 -15.87 -2.23
N ASP A 11 10.19 -16.36 -3.47
CA ASP A 11 10.35 -15.52 -4.66
C ASP A 11 9.29 -14.42 -4.66
N PRO A 12 9.65 -13.13 -4.56
CA PRO A 12 8.68 -12.03 -4.58
C PRO A 12 7.87 -12.01 -5.89
N GLY A 13 8.40 -12.57 -6.98
CA GLY A 13 7.68 -12.76 -8.24
C GLY A 13 6.49 -13.71 -8.12
N ARG A 14 6.54 -14.71 -7.22
CA ARG A 14 5.40 -15.60 -6.94
C ARG A 14 4.26 -14.89 -6.22
N ALA A 15 4.58 -13.99 -5.29
CA ALA A 15 3.57 -13.19 -4.62
C ALA A 15 2.85 -12.26 -5.61
N LEU A 16 3.57 -11.70 -6.60
CA LEU A 16 2.98 -10.88 -7.66
C LEU A 16 2.14 -11.67 -8.68
N ALA A 17 2.25 -13.01 -8.72
CA ALA A 17 1.36 -13.84 -9.53
C ALA A 17 -0.06 -13.91 -8.94
N ASP A 18 -0.23 -13.57 -7.66
CA ASP A 18 -1.54 -13.38 -7.06
C ASP A 18 -2.16 -12.06 -7.54
N PRO A 19 -3.33 -12.09 -8.21
CA PRO A 19 -4.00 -10.89 -8.71
C PRO A 19 -4.33 -9.86 -7.61
N LEU A 20 -4.59 -10.30 -6.38
CA LEU A 20 -4.88 -9.41 -5.26
C LEU A 20 -3.62 -8.69 -4.80
N VAL A 21 -2.52 -9.41 -4.63
CA VAL A 21 -1.21 -8.82 -4.25
C VAL A 21 -0.74 -7.84 -5.32
N ALA A 22 -0.87 -8.19 -6.61
CA ALA A 22 -0.53 -7.29 -7.70
C ALA A 22 -1.40 -6.02 -7.74
N GLN A 23 -2.67 -6.10 -7.32
CA GLN A 23 -3.53 -4.92 -7.20
C GLN A 23 -3.16 -4.06 -6.00
N MET A 24 -2.88 -4.66 -4.84
CA MET A 24 -2.42 -3.94 -3.66
C MET A 24 -1.09 -3.22 -3.92
N GLN A 25 -0.15 -3.88 -4.61
CA GLN A 25 1.12 -3.26 -4.99
C GLN A 25 0.91 -2.07 -5.94
N ARG A 26 0.02 -2.20 -6.93
CA ARG A 26 -0.32 -1.09 -7.83
C ARG A 26 -0.95 0.09 -7.10
N LEU A 27 -1.86 -0.18 -6.16
CA LEU A 27 -2.47 0.85 -5.32
C LEU A 27 -1.43 1.56 -4.45
N HIS A 28 -0.57 0.79 -3.77
CA HIS A 28 0.51 1.33 -2.97
C HIS A 28 1.44 2.21 -3.82
N ASN A 29 1.85 1.74 -4.99
CA ASN A 29 2.71 2.51 -5.90
C ASN A 29 2.02 3.81 -6.35
N TRP A 30 0.72 3.77 -6.65
CA TRP A 30 -0.02 4.98 -7.01
C TRP A 30 -0.06 5.97 -5.85
N LEU A 31 -0.34 5.52 -4.63
CA LEU A 31 -0.32 6.37 -3.43
C LEU A 31 1.05 6.96 -3.16
N ALA A 32 2.12 6.17 -3.34
CA ALA A 32 3.49 6.65 -3.17
C ALA A 32 3.85 7.80 -4.12
N VAL A 33 3.26 7.81 -5.33
CA VAL A 33 3.49 8.87 -6.32
C VAL A 33 2.56 10.07 -6.10
N HIS A 34 1.27 9.84 -5.86
CA HIS A 34 0.25 10.90 -5.92
C HIS A 34 -0.22 11.42 -4.55
N ARG A 35 0.00 10.63 -3.49
CA ARG A 35 -0.42 10.92 -2.10
C ARG A 35 0.66 10.48 -1.10
N PRO A 36 1.94 10.88 -1.28
CA PRO A 36 3.05 10.38 -0.47
C PRO A 36 2.92 10.76 1.01
N VAL A 37 2.37 11.94 1.32
CA VAL A 37 2.18 12.40 2.70
C VAL A 37 1.14 11.53 3.42
N ASP A 38 0.03 11.20 2.76
CA ASP A 38 -1.02 10.37 3.33
C ASP A 38 -0.57 8.93 3.55
N LEU A 39 0.25 8.40 2.62
CA LEU A 39 0.86 7.08 2.74
C LEU A 39 1.92 7.04 3.85
N ALA A 40 2.73 8.10 4.01
CA ALA A 40 3.70 8.21 5.09
C ALA A 40 3.04 8.42 6.47
N ALA A 41 1.84 8.98 6.51
CA ALA A 41 1.03 9.14 7.71
C ALA A 41 0.24 7.86 8.08
N ALA A 42 0.37 6.78 7.29
CA ALA A 42 -0.22 5.50 7.61
C ALA A 42 0.29 4.99 8.97
N ARG A 43 -0.62 4.50 9.80
CA ARG A 43 -0.29 3.94 11.11
C ARG A 43 0.38 2.57 10.95
N GLU A 44 1.09 2.14 11.99
CA GLU A 44 1.67 0.79 12.01
C GLU A 44 0.57 -0.26 11.82
N GLY A 45 0.72 -1.09 10.77
CA GLY A 45 -0.28 -2.09 10.37
C GLY A 45 -1.37 -1.60 9.40
N GLU A 46 -1.41 -0.31 9.05
CA GLU A 46 -2.36 0.24 8.09
C GLU A 46 -1.94 -0.10 6.65
N SER A 47 -2.85 -0.63 5.85
CA SER A 47 -2.58 -1.01 4.46
C SER A 47 -2.80 0.14 3.48
N ALA A 48 -2.32 -0.02 2.25
CA ALA A 48 -2.61 0.92 1.16
C ALA A 48 -4.13 1.08 0.89
N VAL A 49 -4.91 0.04 1.18
CA VAL A 49 -6.38 0.07 1.03
C VAL A 49 -7.01 0.96 2.10
N ASP A 50 -6.56 0.87 3.35
CA ASP A 50 -7.09 1.67 4.46
C ASP A 50 -6.83 3.16 4.23
N VAL A 51 -5.62 3.50 3.77
CA VAL A 51 -5.29 4.88 3.36
C VAL A 51 -6.19 5.36 2.24
N ALA A 52 -6.42 4.54 1.20
CA ALA A 52 -7.29 4.90 0.08
C ALA A 52 -8.76 5.10 0.52
N LEU A 53 -9.29 4.24 1.39
CA LEU A 53 -10.65 4.36 1.94
C LEU A 53 -10.80 5.64 2.75
N ARG A 54 -9.81 5.97 3.60
CA ARG A 54 -9.80 7.23 4.36
C ARG A 54 -9.78 8.45 3.44
N LEU A 55 -8.96 8.42 2.39
CA LEU A 55 -8.92 9.48 1.39
C LEU A 55 -10.24 9.64 0.65
N MET A 56 -10.92 8.54 0.32
CA MET A 56 -12.25 8.60 -0.29
C MET A 56 -13.30 9.16 0.66
N ALA A 57 -13.25 8.84 1.96
CA ALA A 57 -14.15 9.40 2.96
C ALA A 57 -13.96 10.91 3.18
N LEU A 58 -12.81 11.45 2.78
CA LEU A 58 -12.50 12.90 2.82
C LEU A 58 -12.89 13.63 1.54
N LEU A 59 -13.28 12.92 0.48
CA LEU A 59 -13.83 13.56 -0.70
C LEU A 59 -15.15 14.23 -0.30
N PRO A 60 -15.31 15.55 -0.51
CA PRO A 60 -16.56 16.22 -0.25
C PRO A 60 -17.66 15.46 -1.01
N GLY A 61 -18.76 15.20 -0.31
CA GLY A 61 -19.83 14.36 -0.82
C GLY A 61 -20.17 14.75 -2.25
N THR A 62 -20.19 13.75 -3.14
CA THR A 62 -20.99 13.80 -4.36
C THR A 62 -22.47 13.83 -3.95
N GLU A 63 -22.88 14.86 -3.22
CA GLU A 63 -24.28 15.19 -3.01
C GLU A 63 -24.72 15.92 -4.26
N GLY A 64 -25.19 15.13 -5.23
CA GLY A 64 -26.01 15.56 -6.35
C GLY A 64 -27.41 14.99 -6.20
#